data_AF-F0TH00-F1
#
_entry.id   AF-F0TH00-F1
#
_cell.length_a   1.000
_cell.length_b   1.000
_cell.length_c   1.000
_cell.angle_alpha   90.00
_cell.angle_beta   90.00
_cell.angle_gamma   90.00
#
_symmetry.space_group_name_H-M   'P 1'
#
loop_
_entity.id
_entity.type
_entity.pdbx_description
1 polymer ?
#
loop_
_entity_poly.entity_id
_entity_poly.type
_entity_poly.pdbx_seq_one_letter_code
_entity_poly.pdbx_strand_id
1 'polypeptide(L)' 'MDSVVDFLTYEDNKKNLIGIIGCGNRNFNDLFAQTAKKIAVTLEVPILYLLEFSGTNEDVKKV' A
#
# COMPACT_ATOMS: atom_id res chain seq x y z
N MET A 1 -3.05 11.82 -13.41
CA MET A 1 -4.14 11.68 -12.44
C MET A 1 -3.93 10.33 -11.78
N ASP A 2 -3.47 10.32 -10.54
CA ASP A 2 -3.14 9.11 -9.80
C ASP A 2 -4.39 8.72 -9.00
N SER A 3 -5.09 7.70 -9.49
CA SER A 3 -6.43 7.33 -9.01
C SER A 3 -6.47 7.05 -7.50
N VAL A 4 -5.36 6.60 -6.91
CA VAL A 4 -5.27 6.36 -5.46
C VAL A 4 -5.22 7.67 -4.70
N VAL A 5 -4.43 8.64 -5.16
CA VAL A 5 -4.32 9.96 -4.54
C VAL A 5 -5.64 10.72 -4.65
N ASP A 6 -6.28 10.66 -5.82
CA ASP A 6 -7.59 11.29 -6.03
C ASP A 6 -8.64 10.68 -5.10
N PHE A 7 -8.66 9.36 -4.94
CA PHE A 7 -9.58 8.69 -4.01
C PHE A 7 -9.33 9.08 -2.55
N LEU A 8 -8.08 9.12 -2.11
CA LEU A 8 -7.72 9.46 -0.73
C LEU A 8 -8.04 10.93 -0.39
N THR A 9 -7.98 11.81 -1.38
CA THR A 9 -8.25 13.25 -1.21
C THR A 9 -9.73 13.59 -1.35
N TYR A 10 -10.50 12.84 -2.15
CA TYR A 10 -11.93 13.03 -2.30
C TYR A 10 -12.64 12.96 -0.95
N GLU A 11 -13.32 14.05 -0.58
CA GLU A 11 -14.06 14.21 0.68
C GLU A 11 -13.27 13.78 1.94
N ASP A 12 -11.95 13.91 1.89
CA ASP A 12 -11.03 13.54 2.97
C ASP A 12 -11.15 12.06 3.39
N ASN A 13 -11.36 11.15 2.44
CA ASN A 13 -11.41 9.71 2.68
C ASN A 13 -10.23 9.18 3.50
N LYS A 14 -9.04 9.79 3.36
CA LYS A 14 -7.85 9.46 4.15
C LYS A 14 -8.06 9.49 5.67
N LYS A 15 -9.04 10.24 6.19
CA LYS A 15 -9.35 10.25 7.64
C LYS A 15 -9.83 8.88 8.16
N ASN A 16 -10.36 8.05 7.26
CA ASN A 16 -10.85 6.70 7.57
C ASN A 16 -9.80 5.62 7.27
N LEU A 17 -8.60 6.00 6.80
CA LEU A 17 -7.55 5.06 6.45
C LEU A 17 -6.87 4.52 7.72
N ILE A 18 -6.94 3.20 7.91
CA ILE A 18 -6.37 2.53 9.09
C ILE A 18 -4.94 2.02 8.81
N GLY A 19 -4.64 1.72 7.55
CA GLY A 19 -3.35 1.20 7.13
C GLY A 19 -3.33 0.84 5.65
N ILE A 20 -2.16 0.46 5.17
CA ILE A 20 -1.91 0.20 3.75
C ILE A 20 -1.38 -1.21 3.58
N ILE A 21 -1.94 -1.93 2.61
CA ILE A 21 -1.34 -3.14 2.07
C ILE A 21 -0.78 -2.82 0.70
N GLY A 22 0.49 -3.12 0.50
CA GLY A 22 1.20 -2.89 -0.76
C GLY A 22 1.48 -4.18 -1.50
N CYS A 23 1.55 -4.08 -2.82
CA CYS A 23 2.06 -5.16 -3.66
C CYS A 23 3.21 -4.64 -4.55
N GLY A 24 4.11 -5.52 -4.96
CA GLY A 24 5.14 -5.21 -5.93
C GLY A 24 5.87 -6.44 -6.43
N ASN A 25 7.12 -6.25 -6.83
CA ASN A 25 8.03 -7.30 -7.27
C ASN A 25 9.39 -7.04 -6.62
N ARG A 26 9.95 -8.01 -5.89
CA ARG A 26 11.22 -7.83 -5.16
C ARG A 26 12.43 -7.65 -6.08
N ASN A 27 12.31 -7.98 -7.36
CA ASN A 27 13.36 -7.70 -8.35
C ASN A 27 13.63 -6.18 -8.49
N PHE A 28 12.73 -5.34 -8.00
CA PHE A 28 12.93 -3.88 -7.91
C PHE A 28 13.74 -3.44 -6.68
N ASN A 29 14.25 -4.38 -5.87
CA ASN A 29 15.08 -4.14 -4.69
C ASN A 29 14.45 -3.09 -3.74
N ASP A 30 15.14 -1.96 -3.48
CA ASP A 30 14.67 -0.90 -2.60
C ASP A 30 13.34 -0.26 -3.04
N LEU A 31 13.03 -0.37 -4.34
CA LEU A 31 11.79 0.13 -4.94
C LEU A 31 10.61 -0.85 -4.79
N PHE A 32 10.81 -2.02 -4.16
CA PHE A 32 9.72 -2.94 -3.85
C PHE A 32 8.61 -2.23 -3.04
N ALA A 33 7.38 -2.27 -3.56
CA ALA A 33 6.19 -1.63 -3.00
C ALA A 33 6.36 -0.14 -2.67
N GLN A 34 7.14 0.60 -3.47
CA GLN A 34 7.49 2.00 -3.17
C GLN A 34 6.27 2.91 -3.02
N THR A 35 5.21 2.72 -3.80
CA THR A 35 4.00 3.55 -3.70
C THR A 35 3.34 3.41 -2.33
N ALA A 36 3.17 2.18 -1.83
CA ALA A 36 2.62 1.93 -0.50
C ALA A 36 3.49 2.57 0.59
N LYS A 37 4.82 2.45 0.50
CA LYS A 37 5.77 3.09 1.42
C LYS A 37 5.64 4.62 1.41
N LYS A 38 5.54 5.23 0.23
CA LYS A 38 5.38 6.68 0.08
C LYS A 38 4.07 7.17 0.71
N ILE A 39 2.96 6.50 0.44
CA ILE A 39 1.64 6.89 1.00
C ILE A 39 1.63 6.68 2.52
N ALA A 40 2.18 5.58 3.03
CA ALA A 40 2.24 5.29 4.47
C ALA A 40 3.00 6.38 5.24
N VAL A 41 4.15 6.81 4.73
CA VAL A 41 4.92 7.92 5.32
C VAL A 41 4.17 9.25 5.19
N THR A 42 3.54 9.51 4.04
CA THR A 42 2.86 10.79 3.78
C THR A 42 1.63 10.97 4.65
N LEU A 43 0.89 9.89 4.93
CA LEU A 43 -0.35 9.92 5.69
C LEU A 43 -0.18 9.44 7.14
N GLU A 44 1.04 9.12 7.55
CA GLU A 44 1.38 8.62 8.89
C GLU A 44 0.56 7.40 9.32
N VAL A 45 0.28 6.49 8.37
CA VAL A 45 -0.46 5.25 8.60
C VAL A 45 0.46 4.02 8.48
N PRO A 46 0.19 2.93 9.22
CA PRO A 46 1.03 1.74 9.17
C PRO A 46 0.90 1.00 7.83
N ILE A 47 2.00 0.39 7.38
CA ILE A 47 1.95 -0.68 6.38
C ILE A 47 1.58 -1.96 7.13
N LEU A 48 0.44 -2.54 6.79
CA LEU A 48 -0.07 -3.75 7.43
C LEU A 48 0.56 -5.01 6.82
N TYR A 49 0.78 -5.00 5.50
CA TYR A 49 1.36 -6.14 4.79
C TYR A 49 1.96 -5.74 3.44
N LEU A 50 2.96 -6.49 2.97
CA LEU A 50 3.55 -6.35 1.63
C LEU A 50 3.63 -7.72 0.95
N LEU A 51 3.05 -7.84 -0.24
CA LEU A 51 3.07 -9.08 -1.03
C LEU A 51 3.71 -8.88 -2.42
N GLU A 52 4.00 -9.98 -3.10
CA GLU A 52 4.51 -9.98 -4.48
C GLU A 52 3.45 -10.41 -5.49
N PHE A 53 3.36 -9.70 -6.61
CA PHE A 53 2.46 -9.98 -7.73
C PHE A 53 0.99 -10.22 -7.29
N SER A 54 0.49 -11.45 -7.43
CA SER A 54 -0.88 -11.84 -7.04
C SER A 54 -0.96 -12.34 -5.59
N GLY A 55 0.17 -12.40 -4.89
CA GLY A 55 0.29 -13.04 -3.59
C GLY A 55 0.35 -14.57 -3.70
N THR A 56 0.63 -15.20 -2.57
CA THR A 56 0.67 -16.64 -2.38
C THR A 56 -0.43 -17.09 -1.43
N ASN A 57 -0.67 -18.40 -1.34
CA ASN A 57 -1.59 -18.97 -0.34
C ASN A 57 -1.17 -18.64 1.10
N GLU A 58 0.10 -18.30 1.33
CA GLU A 58 0.58 -17.89 2.65
C GLU A 58 0.23 -16.42 2.92
N ASP A 59 0.30 -15.55 1.92
CA ASP A 59 -0.11 -14.15 2.04
C ASP A 59 -1.60 -14.04 2.37
N VAL A 60 -2.43 -14.91 1.76
CA VAL A 60 -3.88 -14.99 2.05
C VAL A 60 -4.16 -15.35 3.52
N LYS A 61 -3.29 -16.13 4.17
CA LYS A 61 -3.46 -16.50 5.58
C LYS A 61 -2.99 -15.42 6.55
N LYS A 62 -2.12 -14.52 6.09
CA LYS A 62 -1.43 -13.52 6.92
C LYS A 62 -2.05 -12.12 6.86
N VAL A 63 -2.71 -11.81 5.75
CA VAL A 63 -3.51 -10.59 5.56
C VAL A 63 -4.86 -10.73 6.25
#